data_AF-A0A941WTP1-F1
#
_entry.id   AF-A0A941WTP1-F1
#
_cell.length_a   1.000
_cell.length_b   1.000
_cell.length_c   1.000
_cell.angle_alpha   90.00
_cell.angle_beta   90.00
_cell.angle_gamma   90.00
#
_symmetry.space_group_name_H-M   'P 1'
#
loop_
_entity.id
_entity.type
_entity.pdbx_description
1 polymer ?
#
loop_
_entity_poly.entity_id
_entity_poly.type
_entity_poly.pdbx_seq_one_letter_code
_entity_poly.pdbx_strand_id
1 'polypeptide(L)'
;DVSERYAGQSKYSPAKMMRLAMDGITSFSVRPLRIISITGFICVFFCLCFIIYDLVVFLQGEAITGWTSMMISMWLIGGMLMISLGCVGEYVGKIYMEAKRRPRYLIAEAQHEAPTEAKDA
;
A
#
# COMPACT_ATOMS: atom_id res chain seq x y z
N ASP A 1 38.16 -16.61 -10.76
CA ASP A 1 37.58 -16.94 -12.07
C ASP A 1 36.18 -17.48 -11.94
N VAL A 2 35.20 -16.74 -12.44
CA VAL A 2 33.85 -17.27 -12.67
C VAL A 2 33.84 -17.79 -14.10
N SER A 3 33.75 -19.10 -14.29
CA SER A 3 33.67 -19.70 -15.62
C SER A 3 32.42 -19.22 -16.36
N GLU A 4 32.60 -18.60 -17.53
CA GLU A 4 31.48 -18.22 -18.41
C GLU A 4 30.72 -19.47 -18.86
N ARG A 5 29.38 -19.40 -18.84
CA ARG A 5 28.51 -20.52 -19.22
C ARG A 5 28.73 -20.87 -20.70
N TYR A 6 29.16 -22.10 -20.96
CA TYR A 6 29.41 -22.63 -22.31
C TYR A 6 28.15 -22.77 -23.19
N ALA A 7 26.95 -22.86 -22.61
CA ALA A 7 25.68 -22.83 -23.34
C ALA A 7 24.49 -22.54 -22.41
N GLY A 8 23.45 -21.91 -22.97
CA GLY A 8 22.16 -21.63 -22.32
C GLY A 8 21.80 -20.14 -22.35
N GLN A 9 20.74 -19.79 -23.07
CA GLN A 9 20.13 -18.45 -22.99
C GLN A 9 19.54 -18.27 -21.59
N SER A 10 19.67 -17.07 -21.02
CA SER A 10 18.97 -16.72 -19.77
C SER A 10 17.48 -17.06 -19.91
N LYS A 11 16.97 -17.99 -19.09
CA LYS A 11 15.53 -18.33 -19.04
C LYS A 11 14.66 -17.16 -18.55
N TYR A 12 15.30 -16.13 -17.99
CA TYR A 12 14.67 -14.90 -17.50
C TYR A 12 14.85 -13.80 -18.54
N SER A 13 13.75 -13.49 -19.24
CA SER A 13 13.64 -12.23 -19.97
C SER A 13 13.58 -11.06 -18.97
N PRO A 14 13.95 -9.83 -19.38
CA PRO A 14 13.81 -8.65 -18.53
C PRO A 14 12.39 -8.51 -17.95
N ALA A 15 11.37 -8.89 -18.72
CA ALA A 15 9.98 -8.92 -18.28
C ALA A 15 9.71 -9.91 -17.14
N LYS A 16 10.30 -11.13 -17.19
CA LYS A 16 10.18 -12.11 -16.10
C LYS A 16 10.90 -11.65 -14.83
N MET A 17 12.03 -10.97 -14.99
CA MET A 17 12.80 -10.43 -13.87
C MET A 17 12.06 -9.26 -13.19
N MET A 18 11.44 -8.36 -13.97
CA MET A 18 10.56 -7.31 -13.46
C MET A 18 9.36 -7.88 -12.72
N ARG A 19 8.72 -8.92 -13.28
CA ARG A 19 7.57 -9.60 -12.66
C ARG A 19 7.95 -10.23 -11.32
N LEU A 20 9.09 -10.91 -11.25
CA LEU A 20 9.62 -11.47 -10.00
C LEU A 20 9.91 -10.39 -8.96
N ALA A 21 10.43 -9.23 -9.37
CA ALA A 21 10.67 -8.10 -8.46
C ALA A 21 9.36 -7.49 -7.94
N MET A 22 8.35 -7.31 -8.80
CA MET A 22 7.01 -6.84 -8.40
C MET A 22 6.32 -7.82 -7.47
N ASP A 23 6.39 -9.12 -7.76
CA ASP A 23 5.87 -10.19 -6.91
C ASP A 23 6.62 -10.19 -5.56
N GLY A 24 7.93 -9.94 -5.53
CA GLY A 24 8.69 -9.79 -4.29
C GLY A 24 8.26 -8.57 -3.46
N ILE A 25 8.11 -7.39 -4.06
CA ILE A 25 7.72 -6.16 -3.36
C ILE A 25 6.31 -6.30 -2.76
N THR A 26 5.38 -6.86 -3.52
CA THR A 26 3.99 -7.07 -3.08
C THR A 26 3.84 -8.26 -2.12
N SER A 27 4.66 -9.32 -2.25
CA SER A 27 4.61 -10.52 -1.40
C SER A 27 5.38 -10.39 -0.08
N PHE A 28 6.31 -9.43 0.06
CA PHE A 28 7.06 -9.25 1.30
C PHE A 28 6.65 -8.03 2.14
N SER A 29 5.87 -7.08 1.62
CA SER A 29 5.60 -5.83 2.35
C SER A 29 4.19 -5.26 2.18
N VAL A 30 3.70 -4.63 3.24
CA VAL A 30 2.48 -3.77 3.25
C VAL A 30 2.78 -2.34 2.78
N ARG A 31 4.06 -2.01 2.55
CA ARG A 31 4.51 -0.69 2.09
C ARG A 31 3.78 -0.18 0.84
N PRO A 32 3.52 -1.01 -0.20
CA PRO A 32 2.78 -0.56 -1.38
C PRO A 32 1.38 -0.04 -1.06
N LEU A 33 0.67 -0.71 -0.14
CA LEU A 33 -0.67 -0.30 0.29
C LEU A 33 -0.64 1.02 1.06
N ARG A 34 0.39 1.22 1.90
CA ARG A 34 0.56 2.48 2.63
C ARG A 34 0.87 3.66 1.71
N ILE A 35 1.59 3.45 0.60
CA ILE A 35 1.85 4.48 -0.40
C ILE A 35 0.54 4.92 -1.06
N ILE A 36 -0.35 3.98 -1.41
CA ILE A 36 -1.65 4.29 -2.03
C ILE A 36 -2.50 5.17 -1.11
N SER A 37 -2.56 4.86 0.20
CA SER A 37 -3.30 5.68 1.16
C SER A 37 -2.74 7.10 1.30
N ILE A 38 -1.42 7.27 1.29
CA ILE A 38 -0.78 8.59 1.34
C ILE A 38 -1.08 9.39 0.06
N THR A 39 -0.98 8.74 -1.11
CA THR A 39 -1.36 9.38 -2.39
C THR A 39 -2.83 9.80 -2.39
N GLY A 40 -3.72 8.99 -1.81
CA GLY A 40 -5.13 9.34 -1.60
C GLY A 40 -5.31 10.65 -0.84
N PHE A 41 -4.60 10.81 0.29
CA PHE A 41 -4.63 12.06 1.08
C PHE A 41 -4.13 13.27 0.28
N ILE A 42 -3.05 13.11 -0.47
CA ILE A 42 -2.51 14.18 -1.33
C ILE A 42 -3.53 14.58 -2.40
N CYS A 43 -4.19 13.60 -3.04
CA CYS A 43 -5.23 13.88 -4.02
C CYS A 43 -6.44 14.62 -3.42
N VAL A 44 -6.88 14.25 -2.21
CA VAL A 44 -7.97 14.94 -1.51
C VAL A 44 -7.59 16.40 -1.22
N PHE A 45 -6.34 16.65 -0.80
CA PHE A 45 -5.84 18.01 -0.61
C PHE A 45 -5.94 18.85 -1.89
N PHE A 46 -5.52 18.31 -3.04
CA PHE A 46 -5.67 19.00 -4.32
C PHE A 46 -7.14 19.21 -4.71
N CYS A 47 -8.03 18.24 -4.47
CA CYS A 47 -9.46 18.40 -4.72
C CYS A 47 -10.03 19.59 -3.94
N LEU A 48 -9.65 19.76 -2.67
CA LEU A 48 -10.06 20.92 -1.87
C LEU A 48 -9.52 22.24 -2.45
N CYS A 49 -8.26 22.29 -2.87
CA CYS A 49 -7.69 23.47 -3.52
C CYS A 49 -8.45 23.84 -4.81
N PHE A 50 -8.79 22.86 -5.65
CA PHE A 50 -9.55 23.11 -6.88
C PHE A 50 -10.98 23.57 -6.60
N ILE A 51 -11.67 23.00 -5.60
CA ILE A 51 -12.99 23.46 -5.19
C ILE A 51 -12.95 24.93 -4.74
N ILE A 52 -11.93 25.33 -3.96
CA ILE A 52 -11.76 26.73 -3.54
C ILE A 52 -11.52 27.63 -4.75
N TYR A 53 -10.66 27.20 -5.68
CA TYR A 53 -10.38 27.94 -6.91
C TYR A 53 -11.66 28.14 -7.75
N ASP A 54 -12.41 27.07 -8.00
CA ASP A 54 -13.66 27.12 -8.79
C ASP A 54 -14.70 28.04 -8.12
N LEU A 55 -14.73 28.07 -6.78
CA LEU A 55 -15.59 28.96 -6.01
C LEU A 55 -15.18 30.43 -6.15
N VAL A 56 -13.87 30.73 -6.14
CA VAL A 56 -13.35 32.09 -6.35
C VAL A 56 -13.70 32.59 -7.76
N VAL A 57 -13.48 31.76 -8.79
CA VAL A 57 -13.82 32.11 -10.18
C VAL A 57 -15.32 32.35 -10.34
N PHE A 58 -16.15 31.57 -9.65
CA PHE A 58 -17.60 31.79 -9.62
C PHE A 58 -17.98 33.12 -8.98
N LEU A 59 -17.36 33.49 -7.86
CA LEU A 59 -17.61 34.77 -7.20
C LEU A 59 -17.13 35.98 -8.01
N GLN A 60 -16.10 35.81 -8.85
CA GLN A 60 -15.62 36.84 -9.78
C GLN A 60 -16.54 37.04 -10.99
N GLY A 61 -17.53 36.16 -11.19
CA GLY A 61 -18.45 36.24 -12.33
C GLY A 61 -17.82 35.79 -13.67
N GLU A 62 -16.60 35.26 -13.66
CA GLU A 62 -15.92 34.74 -14.85
C GLU A 62 -16.28 33.27 -15.14
N ALA A 63 -17.05 32.63 -14.25
CA ALA A 63 -17.46 31.25 -14.41
C ALA A 63 -18.49 31.05 -15.54
N ILE A 64 -18.22 30.07 -16.39
CA ILE A 64 -19.20 29.57 -17.37
C ILE A 64 -20.38 28.93 -16.61
N THR A 65 -21.60 29.30 -16.99
CA THR A 65 -22.83 28.78 -16.37
C THR A 65 -22.84 27.26 -16.34
N GLY A 66 -23.01 26.69 -15.14
CA GLY A 66 -23.06 25.24 -14.92
C GLY A 66 -21.69 24.53 -14.87
N TRP A 67 -20.60 25.18 -15.26
CA TRP A 67 -19.26 24.59 -15.18
C TRP A 67 -18.80 24.41 -13.73
N THR A 68 -18.93 25.46 -12.92
CA THR A 68 -18.53 25.45 -11.50
C THR A 68 -19.24 24.34 -10.72
N SER A 69 -20.57 24.21 -10.86
CA SER A 69 -21.32 23.19 -10.12
C SER A 69 -20.94 21.78 -10.56
N MET A 70 -20.69 21.57 -11.86
CA MET A 70 -20.22 20.30 -12.40
C MET A 70 -18.82 19.92 -11.86
N MET A 71 -17.86 20.85 -11.92
CA MET A 71 -16.50 20.63 -11.43
C MET A 71 -16.49 20.37 -9.92
N ILE A 72 -17.14 21.21 -9.12
CA ILE A 72 -17.23 21.03 -7.67
C ILE A 72 -17.82 19.65 -7.33
N SER A 73 -18.91 19.24 -8.01
CA SER A 73 -19.50 17.91 -7.79
C SER A 73 -18.54 16.79 -8.12
N MET A 74 -17.78 16.90 -9.22
CA MET A 74 -16.82 15.90 -9.66
C MET A 74 -15.63 15.78 -8.71
N TRP A 75 -15.09 16.91 -8.23
CA TRP A 75 -14.02 16.92 -7.23
C TRP A 75 -14.47 16.37 -5.88
N LEU A 76 -15.70 16.65 -5.46
CA LEU A 76 -16.26 16.18 -4.19
C LEU A 76 -16.49 14.67 -4.21
N ILE A 77 -17.10 14.15 -5.28
CA ILE A 77 -17.27 12.70 -5.49
C ILE A 77 -15.90 12.02 -5.63
N GLY A 78 -14.99 12.59 -6.41
CA GLY A 78 -13.62 12.06 -6.58
C GLY A 78 -12.85 11.99 -5.25
N GLY A 79 -12.92 13.05 -4.45
CA GLY A 79 -12.33 13.08 -3.11
C GLY A 79 -12.91 12.00 -2.19
N MET A 80 -14.25 11.86 -2.18
CA MET A 80 -14.94 10.81 -1.40
C MET A 80 -14.51 9.40 -1.83
N LEU A 81 -14.36 9.15 -3.14
CA LEU A 81 -13.87 7.88 -3.67
C LEU A 81 -12.42 7.61 -3.21
N MET A 82 -11.55 8.62 -3.23
CA MET A 82 -10.15 8.46 -2.79
C MET A 82 -10.02 8.19 -1.29
N ILE A 83 -10.84 8.83 -0.46
CA ILE A 83 -10.91 8.53 0.98
C ILE A 83 -11.36 7.08 1.19
N SER A 84 -12.41 6.66 0.49
CA SER A 84 -12.94 5.30 0.56
C SER A 84 -11.88 4.27 0.14
N LEU A 85 -11.14 4.54 -0.94
CA LEU A 85 -10.05 3.68 -1.42
C LEU A 85 -8.90 3.58 -0.38
N GLY A 86 -8.56 4.68 0.28
CA GLY A 86 -7.57 4.70 1.36
C GLY A 86 -7.98 3.84 2.56
N CYS A 87 -9.25 3.90 2.98
CA CYS A 87 -9.80 3.04 4.03
C CYS A 87 -9.74 1.56 3.65
N VAL A 88 -10.11 1.22 2.41
CA VAL A 88 -10.01 -0.16 1.89
C VAL A 88 -8.55 -0.62 1.87
N GLY A 89 -7.62 0.23 1.42
CA GLY A 89 -6.19 -0.08 1.39
C GLY A 89 -5.61 -0.40 2.77
N GLU A 90 -5.98 0.37 3.80
CA GLU A 90 -5.59 0.13 5.18
C GLU A 90 -6.14 -1.21 5.71
N TYR A 91 -7.40 -1.52 5.40
CA TYR A 91 -8.04 -2.77 5.80
C TYR A 91 -7.38 -3.98 5.13
N VAL A 92 -7.15 -3.93 3.82
CA VAL A 92 -6.42 -4.95 3.07
C VAL A 92 -5.00 -5.11 3.61
N GLY A 93 -4.35 -4.02 4.01
CA GLY A 93 -3.03 -4.05 4.63
C GLY A 93 -3.01 -4.83 5.95
N LYS A 94 -4.04 -4.66 6.79
CA LYS A 94 -4.19 -5.44 8.03
C LYS A 94 -4.46 -6.91 7.75
N ILE A 95 -5.34 -7.24 6.80
CA ILE A 95 -5.58 -8.63 6.36
C ILE A 95 -4.29 -9.28 5.90
N TYR A 96 -3.50 -8.58 5.08
CA TYR A 96 -2.23 -9.08 4.58
C TYR A 96 -1.22 -9.37 5.71
N MET A 97 -1.17 -8.52 6.73
CA MET A 97 -0.33 -8.74 7.91
C MET A 97 -0.78 -9.95 8.73
N GLU A 98 -2.09 -10.12 8.91
CA GLU A 98 -2.68 -11.25 9.64
C GLU A 98 -2.46 -12.58 8.90
N ALA A 99 -2.67 -12.60 7.58
CA ALA A 99 -2.46 -13.77 6.73
C ALA A 99 -1.00 -14.27 6.79
N LYS A 100 -0.04 -13.39 7.04
CA LYS A 100 1.37 -13.74 7.15
C LYS A 100 1.77 -14.43 8.45
N ARG A 101 0.92 -14.42 9.49
CA ARG A 101 1.14 -15.07 10.81
C ARG A 101 2.61 -15.05 11.27
N ARG A 102 3.30 -13.91 11.16
CA ARG A 102 4.70 -13.85 11.64
C ARG A 102 4.65 -13.99 13.16
N PRO A 103 5.26 -15.03 13.75
CA PRO A 103 5.22 -15.23 15.20
C PRO A 103 5.80 -13.99 15.89
N ARG A 104 5.09 -13.48 16.90
CA ARG A 104 5.45 -12.26 17.64
C ARG A 104 6.82 -12.35 18.31
N TYR A 105 7.32 -13.58 18.50
CA TYR A 105 8.62 -13.87 19.07
C TYR A 105 9.16 -15.15 18.43
N LEU A 106 10.47 -15.20 18.21
CA LEU A 106 11.20 -16.43 17.93
C LEU A 106 11.76 -16.89 19.28
N ILE A 107 11.28 -18.00 19.84
CA ILE A 107 11.92 -18.59 21.02
C ILE A 107 13.27 -19.13 20.55
N ALA A 108 14.36 -18.50 20.99
CA ALA A 108 15.70 -18.85 20.55
C ALA A 108 16.16 -20.20 21.12
N GLU A 109 15.70 -20.57 22.31
CA GLU A 109 15.86 -21.89 22.92
C GLU A 109 15.02 -21.89 24.21
N ALA A 110 14.17 -22.91 24.40
CA ALA A 110 13.61 -23.18 25.71
C ALA A 110 14.67 -23.99 26.46
N GLN A 111 15.23 -23.43 27.55
CA GLN A 111 15.98 -24.26 28.48
C GLN A 111 15.01 -25.29 29.05
N HIS A 112 15.21 -26.53 28.65
CA HIS A 112 14.50 -27.69 29.18
C HIS A 112 14.87 -27.79 30.67
N GLU A 113 14.06 -27.24 31.56
CA GLU A 113 14.08 -27.69 32.94
C GLU A 113 13.58 -29.14 32.91
N ALA A 114 14.52 -30.08 33.01
CA ALA A 114 14.19 -31.46 33.30
C ALA A 114 13.36 -31.47 34.58
N PRO A 115 12.30 -32.31 34.67
CA PRO A 115 11.55 -32.42 35.91
C PRO A 115 12.53 -32.90 36.98
N THR A 116 12.81 -32.04 37.96
CA THR A 116 13.52 -32.40 39.18
C THR A 116 12.82 -33.61 39.75
N GLU A 117 13.46 -34.78 39.65
CA GLU A 117 13.04 -35.97 40.37
C GLU A 117 12.79 -35.56 41.82
N ALA A 118 11.54 -35.64 42.23
CA ALA A 118 11.16 -35.60 43.62
C ALA A 118 11.75 -36.86 44.29
N LYS A 119 13.03 -36.78 44.65
CA LYS A 119 13.50 -37.41 45.88
C LYS A 119 12.75 -36.72 47.00
N ASP A 120 11.83 -37.46 47.64
CA ASP A 120 11.68 -37.56 49.09
C ASP A 120 10.28 -38.08 49.44
N ALA A 121 10.19 -39.38 49.75
CA ALA A 121 9.42 -40.04 50.82
C ALA A 121 9.03 -41.48 50.44
#